data_AF-A0A1P8XL48-F1
#
_entry.id   AF-A0A1P8XL48-F1
#
_cell.length_a   1.000
_cell.length_b   1.000
_cell.length_c   1.000
_cell.angle_alpha   90.00
_cell.angle_beta   90.00
_cell.angle_gamma   90.00
#
_symmetry.space_group_name_H-M   'P 1'
#
loop_
_entity.id
_entity.type
_entity.pdbx_description
1 polymer ?
#
loop_
_entity_poly.entity_id
_entity_poly.type
_entity_poly.pdbx_seq_one_letter_code
_entity_poly.pdbx_strand_id
1 'polypeptide(L)'
;MELRDDHDECLEGPDGCGGDTFPRAALSGSGERYSRCDVHHEAYVERLTPVMADIRSRYPEMAPADFDPMAAGERWNEDDPWP
;
A
#
# COMPACT_ATOMS: atom_id res chain seq x y z
N MET A 1 0.27 34.15 -4.58
CA MET A 1 0.27 33.00 -3.65
C MET A 1 0.64 31.82 -4.51
N GLU A 2 1.93 31.51 -4.57
CA GLU A 2 2.41 30.37 -5.36
C GLU A 2 1.97 29.10 -4.65
N LEU A 3 1.26 28.23 -5.35
CA LEU A 3 0.97 26.87 -4.90
C LEU A 3 2.33 26.18 -4.79
N ARG A 4 2.81 26.01 -3.57
CA ARG A 4 4.02 25.26 -3.29
C ARG A 4 3.71 23.81 -3.65
N ASP A 5 4.51 23.25 -4.54
CA ASP A 5 4.38 21.86 -4.96
C ASP A 5 4.82 21.00 -3.77
N ASP A 6 3.89 20.65 -2.89
CA ASP A 6 4.14 19.86 -1.66
C ASP A 6 4.69 18.45 -1.98
N HIS A 7 4.82 18.08 -3.27
CA HIS A 7 5.33 16.80 -3.72
C HIS A 7 6.83 16.61 -3.51
N ASP A 8 7.60 17.65 -3.22
CA ASP A 8 9.04 17.52 -2.92
C ASP A 8 9.33 17.43 -1.41
N GLU A 9 8.32 17.58 -0.56
CA GLU A 9 8.48 17.51 0.89
C GLU A 9 8.37 16.09 1.41
N CYS A 10 9.15 15.79 2.45
CA CYS A 10 9.06 14.49 3.10
C CYS A 10 7.73 14.41 3.86
N LEU A 11 6.91 13.41 3.53
CA LEU A 11 5.59 13.17 4.12
C LEU A 11 5.60 13.10 5.66
N GLU A 12 6.70 12.61 6.24
CA GLU A 12 6.86 12.42 7.69
C GLU A 12 7.71 13.53 8.33
N GLY A 13 8.18 14.49 7.53
CA GLY A 13 9.04 15.58 7.98
C GLY A 13 8.29 16.73 8.67
N PRO A 14 9.03 17.74 9.16
CA PRO A 14 10.48 17.93 9.01
C PRO A 14 11.35 17.19 10.04
N ASP A 15 10.76 16.74 11.16
CA ASP A 15 11.51 16.17 12.28
C ASP A 15 12.15 14.83 11.91
N GLY A 16 13.44 14.64 12.23
CA GLY A 16 14.15 13.39 11.96
C GLY A 16 14.46 13.12 10.48
N CYS A 17 14.21 14.08 9.58
CA CYS A 17 14.58 13.93 8.17
C CYS A 17 16.09 13.81 7.96
N GLY A 18 16.49 12.96 7.00
CA GLY A 18 17.86 12.85 6.52
C GLY A 18 17.92 12.15 5.16
N GLY A 19 18.87 12.58 4.33
CA GLY A 19 19.05 12.07 2.96
C GLY A 19 18.11 12.69 1.93
N ASP A 20 18.01 12.05 0.77
CA ASP A 20 17.31 12.56 -0.41
C ASP A 20 15.81 12.30 -0.32
N THR A 21 15.01 13.34 -0.61
CA THR A 21 13.55 13.24 -0.66
C THR A 21 13.08 13.14 -2.10
N PHE A 22 12.34 12.09 -2.40
CA PHE A 22 11.67 11.90 -3.70
C PHE A 22 10.48 10.93 -3.56
N PRO A 23 9.55 10.89 -4.55
CA PRO A 23 8.40 9.98 -4.53
C PRO A 23 8.80 8.49 -4.58
N ARG A 24 8.42 7.74 -3.54
CA ARG A 24 8.69 6.29 -3.40
C ARG A 24 7.38 5.49 -3.39
N ALA A 25 7.42 4.28 -3.92
CA ALA A 25 6.25 3.40 -3.96
C ALA A 25 5.80 2.98 -2.55
N ALA A 26 4.48 2.91 -2.34
CA ALA A 26 3.90 2.34 -1.13
C ALA A 26 4.05 0.80 -1.10
N LEU A 27 4.31 0.23 0.09
CA LEU A 27 4.45 -1.22 0.29
C LEU A 27 3.13 -2.00 0.17
N SER A 28 1.98 -1.30 0.17
CA SER A 28 0.65 -1.90 0.01
C SER A 28 0.41 -2.49 -1.38
N GLY A 29 1.20 -2.12 -2.39
CA GLY A 29 0.99 -2.56 -3.77
C GLY A 29 -0.12 -1.80 -4.51
N SER A 30 -0.64 -0.69 -3.98
CA SER A 30 -1.71 0.09 -4.61
C SER A 30 -1.29 0.89 -5.85
N GLY A 31 0.01 0.93 -6.18
CA GLY A 31 0.57 1.79 -7.23
C GLY A 31 0.82 3.23 -6.80
N GLU A 32 0.37 3.62 -5.61
CA GLU A 32 0.58 4.95 -5.04
C GLU A 32 2.06 5.25 -4.74
N ARG A 33 2.42 6.53 -4.85
CA ARG A 33 3.76 7.03 -4.55
C ARG A 33 3.69 8.22 -3.61
N TYR A 34 4.53 8.22 -2.58
CA TYR A 34 4.60 9.30 -1.60
C TYR A 34 6.05 9.72 -1.39
N SER A 35 6.27 11.03 -1.25
CA SER A 35 7.60 11.59 -1.05
C SER A 35 8.10 11.34 0.36
N ARG A 36 9.28 10.74 0.46
CA ARG A 36 9.96 10.47 1.74
C ARG A 36 11.46 10.62 1.56
N CYS A 37 12.10 11.17 2.59
CA CYS A 37 13.55 11.13 2.71
C CYS A 37 14.04 9.70 2.95
N ASP A 38 15.33 9.44 2.75
CA ASP A 38 15.93 8.11 2.94
C ASP A 38 15.63 7.54 4.35
N VAL A 39 15.82 8.35 5.39
CA VAL A 39 15.62 7.94 6.79
C VAL A 39 14.19 7.48 7.05
N HIS A 40 13.20 8.29 6.67
CA HIS A 40 11.79 7.93 6.88
C HIS A 40 11.35 6.78 5.97
N HIS A 41 11.94 6.65 4.78
CA HIS A 41 11.65 5.50 3.94
C HIS A 41 12.18 4.20 4.56
N GLU A 42 13.39 4.19 5.11
CA GLU A 42 13.96 3.02 5.78
C GLU A 42 13.13 2.63 7.00
N ALA A 43 12.79 3.59 7.86
CA ALA A 43 11.92 3.36 9.02
C ALA A 43 10.53 2.84 8.63
N TYR A 44 9.96 3.39 7.55
CA TYR A 44 8.70 2.92 6.97
C TYR A 44 8.79 1.46 6.50
N VAL A 45 9.87 1.10 5.80
CA VAL A 45 10.12 -0.26 5.31
C VAL A 45 10.31 -1.23 6.47
N GLU A 46 11.15 -0.89 7.45
CA GLU A 46 11.40 -1.72 8.63
C GLU A 46 10.10 -2.02 9.39
N ARG A 47 9.28 -0.99 9.63
CA ARG A 47 8.01 -1.12 10.36
C ARG A 47 6.96 -1.93 9.60
N LEU A 48 6.82 -1.73 8.29
CA LEU A 48 5.70 -2.31 7.53
C LEU A 48 6.02 -3.63 6.82
N THR A 49 7.28 -3.94 6.54
CA THR A 49 7.65 -5.24 5.94
C THR A 49 7.06 -6.44 6.69
N PRO A 50 7.19 -6.57 8.02
CA PRO A 50 6.61 -7.72 8.73
C PRO A 50 5.07 -7.72 8.70
N VAL A 51 4.43 -6.54 8.71
CA VAL A 51 2.97 -6.42 8.61
C VAL A 51 2.47 -6.90 7.25
N MET A 52 3.14 -6.49 6.17
CA MET A 52 2.80 -6.93 4.81
C MET A 52 3.03 -8.43 4.63
N ALA A 53 4.07 -8.99 5.26
CA ALA A 53 4.31 -10.43 5.24
C ALA A 53 3.18 -11.22 5.95
N ASP A 54 2.73 -10.76 7.12
CA ASP A 54 1.62 -11.38 7.85
C ASP A 54 0.30 -11.29 7.08
N ILE A 55 0.00 -10.13 6.46
CA ILE A 55 -1.18 -9.96 5.60
C ILE A 55 -1.15 -10.97 4.44
N ARG A 56 -0.03 -11.07 3.72
CA ARG A 56 0.12 -12.02 2.60
C ARG A 56 -0.01 -13.48 3.06
N SER A 57 0.40 -13.79 4.28
CA SER A 57 0.21 -15.13 4.85
C SER A 57 -1.25 -15.45 5.16
N ARG A 58 -2.05 -14.47 5.56
CA ARG A 58 -3.47 -14.65 5.90
C ARG A 58 -4.38 -14.61 4.69
N TYR A 59 -4.02 -13.79 3.71
CA TYR A 59 -4.81 -13.50 2.52
C TYR A 59 -3.98 -13.80 1.26
N PRO A 60 -3.87 -15.07 0.85
CA PRO A 60 -3.19 -15.45 -0.38
C PRO A 60 -3.91 -14.83 -1.60
N GLU A 61 -3.13 -14.41 -2.61
CA GLU A 61 -3.66 -13.76 -3.82
C GLU A 61 -4.60 -14.67 -4.62
N MET A 62 -4.30 -15.96 -4.62
CA MET A 62 -5.14 -16.98 -5.27
C MET A 62 -6.05 -17.62 -4.24
N ALA A 63 -7.32 -17.74 -4.58
CA ALA A 63 -8.25 -18.54 -3.82
C ALA A 63 -7.71 -19.98 -3.66
N PRO A 64 -7.91 -20.62 -2.49
CA PRO A 64 -7.59 -22.03 -2.29
C PRO A 64 -8.24 -22.92 -3.34
N ALA A 65 -7.64 -24.08 -3.64
CA ALA A 65 -8.13 -25.00 -4.67
C ALA A 65 -9.52 -25.60 -4.34
N ASP A 66 -9.89 -25.60 -3.07
CA ASP A 66 -11.17 -26.05 -2.52
C ASP A 66 -12.15 -24.91 -2.24
N PHE A 67 -11.80 -23.67 -2.62
CA PHE A 67 -12.72 -22.55 -2.52
C PHE A 67 -13.89 -22.72 -3.50
N ASP A 68 -15.11 -22.85 -2.95
CA ASP A 68 -16.35 -22.81 -3.72
C ASP A 68 -16.97 -21.40 -3.61
N PRO A 69 -17.02 -20.61 -4.72
CA PRO A 69 -17.66 -19.30 -4.75
C PRO A 69 -19.14 -19.32 -4.36
N MET A 70 -19.82 -20.47 -4.40
CA MET A 70 -21.22 -20.65 -4.00
C MET A 70 -21.39 -21.07 -2.53
N ALA A 71 -20.32 -21.21 -1.74
CA ALA A 71 -20.40 -21.66 -0.35
C ALA A 71 -21.29 -20.78 0.54
N ALA A 72 -21.42 -19.50 0.21
CA ALA A 72 -22.29 -18.54 0.90
C ALA A 72 -23.76 -18.53 0.38
N GLY A 73 -24.10 -19.37 -0.60
CA GLY A 73 -25.41 -19.39 -1.25
C GLY A 73 -25.59 -18.34 -2.35
N GLU A 74 -24.62 -17.45 -2.53
CA GLU A 74 -24.56 -16.42 -3.55
C GLU A 74 -23.14 -16.32 -4.11
N ARG A 75 -23.02 -16.10 -5.43
CA ARG A 75 -21.76 -15.79 -6.09
C ARG A 75 -21.86 -14.37 -6.61
N TRP A 76 -20.85 -13.57 -6.31
CA TRP A 76 -20.73 -12.21 -6.81
C TRP A 76 -19.66 -12.21 -7.90
N ASN A 77 -20.02 -11.79 -9.11
CA ASN A 77 -19.07 -11.64 -10.22
C ASN A 77 -19.23 -10.27 -10.89
N GLU A 78 -18.17 -9.80 -11.56
CA GLU A 78 -18.15 -8.49 -12.21
C GLU A 78 -19.10 -8.38 -13.41
N ASP A 79 -19.53 -9.52 -13.97
CA ASP A 79 -20.52 -9.61 -15.04
C ASP A 79 -21.96 -9.68 -14.51
N ASP A 80 -22.17 -9.70 -13.18
CA ASP A 80 -23.51 -9.67 -12.61
C ASP A 80 -24.11 -8.28 -12.86
N PRO A 81 -25.29 -8.21 -13.50
CA PRO A 81 -25.92 -6.93 -13.76
C PRO A 81 -26.27 -6.25 -12.43
N TRP A 82 -25.81 -5.00 -12.29
CA TRP A 82 -26.25 -4.14 -11.19
C TRP A 82 -27.77 -3.92 -11.30
N PRO A 83 -28.54 -4.05 -10.20
CA PRO A 83 -29.98 -3.81 -10.21
C PRO A 83 -30.37 -2.38 -10.60
#